data_AF-A0A1E4ST79-F1
#
_entry.id   AF-A0A1E4ST79-F1
#
_cell.length_a   1.000
_cell.length_b   1.000
_cell.length_c   1.000
_cell.angle_alpha   90.00
_cell.angle_beta   90.00
_cell.angle_gamma   90.00
#
_symmetry.space_group_name_H-M   'P 1'
#
loop_
_entity.id
_entity.type
_entity.pdbx_description
1 polymer ?
#
loop_
_entity_poly.entity_id
_entity_poly.type
_entity_poly.pdbx_seq_one_letter_code
_entity_poly.pdbx_strand_id
1 'polypeptide(L)'
;MDGIDFENTSGSDFSIVFKGINLFVAVVSVLCGVTELFKGFSYFLQGLYIIGLGGLIGYLEFKIPPQLYAYASSFFSFFGRGAIYILIALLNFHGSIFRVLAALITLVIGAVYIGLEFVPSIQAPSNMQGEQGLSTDDLEDVI
;
A
#
# COMPACT_ATOMS: atom_id res chain seq x y z
N MET A 1 38.50 13.36 1.02
CA MET A 1 37.79 12.07 1.01
C MET A 1 36.58 12.29 1.87
N ASP A 2 35.49 12.75 1.24
CA ASP A 2 34.22 12.96 1.92
C ASP A 2 33.76 11.60 2.44
N GLY A 3 33.61 11.52 3.76
CA GLY A 3 32.96 10.39 4.40
C GLY A 3 31.56 10.32 3.83
N ILE A 4 31.24 9.22 3.15
CA ILE A 4 29.87 8.94 2.76
C ILE A 4 29.13 8.70 4.07
N ASP A 5 28.33 9.67 4.49
CA ASP A 5 27.49 9.62 5.68
C ASP A 5 26.32 8.65 5.43
N PHE A 6 26.59 7.34 5.56
CA PHE A 6 25.63 6.25 5.36
C PHE A 6 24.45 6.25 6.37
N GLU A 7 24.44 7.17 7.34
CA GLU A 7 23.48 7.16 8.45
C GLU A 7 22.21 8.00 8.17
N ASN A 8 22.30 9.03 7.32
CA ASN A 8 21.15 9.93 7.04
C ASN A 8 20.38 9.55 5.76
N THR A 9 20.93 8.64 4.95
CA THR A 9 20.36 8.21 3.67
C THR A 9 19.31 7.09 3.84
N SER A 10 19.35 6.33 4.94
CA SER A 10 18.54 5.11 5.06
C SER A 10 17.04 5.38 5.29
N GLY A 11 16.66 6.27 6.21
CA GLY A 11 15.26 6.47 6.60
C GLY A 11 14.36 7.11 5.53
N SER A 12 14.87 8.10 4.81
CA SER A 12 14.15 8.80 3.72
C SER A 12 14.00 7.93 2.47
N ASP A 13 15.03 7.17 2.14
CA ASP A 13 15.05 6.29 0.96
C ASP A 13 14.04 5.15 1.08
N PHE A 14 13.89 4.54 2.26
CA PHE A 14 12.90 3.48 2.47
C PHE A 14 11.46 4.00 2.24
N SER A 15 11.14 5.20 2.72
CA SER A 15 9.82 5.81 2.53
C SER A 15 9.50 6.02 1.04
N ILE A 16 10.47 6.50 0.25
CA ILE A 16 10.34 6.68 -1.19
C ILE A 16 10.15 5.34 -1.90
N VAL A 17 10.91 4.31 -1.51
CA VAL A 17 10.80 2.96 -2.07
C VAL A 17 9.43 2.37 -1.77
N PHE A 18 8.94 2.44 -0.53
CA PHE A 18 7.61 1.94 -0.17
C PHE A 18 6.51 2.68 -0.93
N LYS A 19 6.59 4.01 -1.00
CA LYS A 19 5.67 4.83 -1.79
C LYS A 19 5.68 4.43 -3.28
N GLY A 20 6.86 4.22 -3.84
CA GLY A 20 7.04 3.78 -5.22
C GLY A 20 6.42 2.40 -5.48
N ILE A 21 6.63 1.43 -4.58
CA ILE A 21 6.06 0.08 -4.69
C ILE A 21 4.52 0.14 -4.56
N ASN A 22 3.99 0.88 -3.59
CA ASN A 22 2.55 1.03 -3.41
C ASN A 22 1.89 1.63 -4.66
N LEU A 23 2.50 2.67 -5.22
CA LEU A 23 2.03 3.33 -6.44
C LEU A 23 2.12 2.40 -7.65
N PHE A 24 3.20 1.63 -7.77
CA PHE A 24 3.35 0.63 -8.82
C PHE A 24 2.24 -0.42 -8.76
N VAL A 25 1.99 -0.99 -7.57
CA VAL A 25 0.91 -1.97 -7.37
C VAL A 25 -0.45 -1.35 -7.68
N ALA A 26 -0.71 -0.10 -7.27
CA ALA A 26 -1.94 0.62 -7.60
C ALA A 26 -2.15 0.75 -9.11
N VAL A 27 -1.14 1.20 -9.85
CA VAL A 27 -1.21 1.37 -11.30
C VAL A 27 -1.43 0.03 -12.01
N VAL A 28 -0.67 -1.00 -11.65
CA VAL A 28 -0.81 -2.35 -12.23
C VAL A 28 -2.21 -2.91 -11.97
N SER A 29 -2.74 -2.72 -10.76
CA SER A 29 -4.08 -3.20 -10.38
C SER A 29 -5.16 -2.51 -11.20
N VAL A 30 -5.12 -1.18 -11.34
CA VAL A 30 -6.10 -0.43 -12.12
C VAL A 30 -6.05 -0.83 -13.60
N LEU A 31 -4.85 -0.93 -14.19
CA LEU A 31 -4.71 -1.37 -15.59
C LEU A 31 -5.27 -2.79 -15.80
N CYS A 32 -4.96 -3.72 -14.88
CA CYS A 32 -5.50 -5.07 -14.95
C CYS A 32 -7.02 -5.08 -14.81
N GLY A 33 -7.58 -4.38 -13.83
CA GLY A 33 -9.03 -4.32 -13.62
C GLY A 33 -9.77 -3.71 -14.81
N VAL A 34 -9.22 -2.67 -15.45
CA VAL A 34 -9.82 -2.07 -16.67
C VAL A 34 -9.90 -3.08 -17.79
N THR A 35 -8.86 -3.91 -18.01
CA THR A 35 -8.91 -4.96 -19.03
C THR A 35 -9.89 -6.11 -18.69
N GLU A 36 -10.35 -6.22 -17.45
CA GLU A 36 -11.34 -7.20 -17.00
C GLU A 36 -12.78 -6.75 -17.28
N LEU A 37 -13.05 -5.44 -17.21
CA LEU A 37 -14.37 -4.85 -17.51
C LEU A 37 -14.89 -5.21 -18.90
N PHE A 38 -14.00 -5.39 -19.88
CA PHE A 38 -14.36 -5.68 -21.28
C PHE A 38 -14.49 -7.18 -21.61
N LYS A 39 -14.23 -8.10 -20.66
CA LYS A 39 -14.22 -9.55 -20.93
C LYS A 39 -15.56 -10.27 -20.71
N GLY A 40 -16.54 -9.61 -20.09
CA GLY A 40 -17.88 -10.15 -19.86
C GLY A 40 -18.43 -9.88 -18.46
N PHE A 41 -19.72 -10.13 -18.26
CA PHE A 41 -20.44 -9.75 -17.02
C PHE A 41 -19.87 -10.43 -15.76
N SER A 42 -19.43 -11.69 -15.85
CA SER A 42 -18.82 -12.41 -14.72
C SER A 42 -17.51 -11.76 -14.23
N TYR A 43 -16.75 -11.15 -15.14
CA TYR A 43 -15.47 -10.51 -14.84
C TYR A 43 -15.60 -9.00 -14.61
N PHE A 44 -16.77 -8.44 -14.91
CA PHE A 44 -17.06 -7.02 -14.74
C PHE A 44 -17.00 -6.58 -13.27
N LEU A 45 -17.71 -7.32 -12.39
CA LEU A 45 -17.72 -7.03 -10.94
C LEU A 45 -16.32 -7.20 -10.33
N GLN A 46 -15.58 -8.20 -10.79
CA GLN A 46 -14.22 -8.44 -10.34
C GLN A 46 -13.28 -7.29 -10.72
N GLY A 47 -13.35 -6.85 -12.00
CA GLY A 47 -12.57 -5.71 -12.48
C GLY A 47 -12.89 -4.42 -11.73
N LEU A 48 -14.16 -4.17 -11.43
CA LEU A 48 -14.57 -3.02 -10.63
C LEU A 48 -13.98 -3.07 -9.21
N TYR A 49 -13.97 -4.25 -8.59
CA TYR A 49 -13.40 -4.43 -7.25
C TYR A 49 -11.89 -4.20 -7.23
N ILE A 50 -11.17 -4.72 -8.23
CA ILE A 50 -9.71 -4.51 -8.37
C ILE A 50 -9.39 -3.04 -8.65
N ILE A 51 -10.16 -2.36 -9.50
CA ILE A 51 -9.99 -0.91 -9.75
C ILE A 51 -10.25 -0.11 -8.48
N GLY A 52 -11.31 -0.44 -7.73
CA GLY A 52 -11.65 0.23 -6.48
C GLY A 52 -10.53 0.09 -5.44
N LEU A 53 -10.02 -1.12 -5.23
CA LEU A 53 -8.91 -1.36 -4.32
C LEU A 53 -7.61 -0.69 -4.78
N GLY A 54 -7.23 -0.83 -6.05
CA GLY A 54 -6.04 -0.19 -6.62
C GLY A 54 -6.10 1.34 -6.55
N GLY A 55 -7.27 1.90 -6.87
CA GLY A 55 -7.52 3.35 -6.76
C GLY A 55 -7.45 3.84 -5.32
N LEU A 56 -7.99 3.09 -4.35
CA LEU A 56 -7.89 3.43 -2.93
C LEU A 56 -6.43 3.42 -2.45
N ILE A 57 -5.65 2.39 -2.81
CA ILE A 57 -4.22 2.31 -2.47
C ILE A 57 -3.47 3.52 -3.04
N GLY A 58 -3.72 3.85 -4.31
CA GLY A 58 -3.12 5.01 -4.95
C GLY A 58 -3.53 6.33 -4.28
N TYR A 59 -4.81 6.50 -3.94
CA TYR A 59 -5.33 7.71 -3.30
C TYR A 59 -4.68 7.96 -1.93
N LEU A 60 -4.54 6.91 -1.12
CA LEU A 60 -3.92 6.99 0.21
C LEU A 60 -2.45 7.43 0.16
N GLU A 61 -1.80 7.24 -0.97
CA GLU A 61 -0.42 7.64 -1.17
C GLU A 61 -0.24 9.14 -1.46
N PHE A 62 -1.32 9.82 -1.87
CA PHE A 62 -1.33 11.26 -2.13
C PHE A 62 -1.98 12.08 -1.02
N LYS A 63 -3.02 11.56 -0.37
CA LYS A 63 -3.71 12.23 0.73
C LYS A 63 -4.20 11.24 1.78
N ILE A 64 -3.91 11.53 3.05
CA ILE A 64 -4.47 10.80 4.19
C ILE A 64 -5.60 11.62 4.80
N PRO A 65 -6.87 11.26 4.59
CA PRO A 65 -7.96 11.84 5.37
C PRO A 65 -7.94 11.25 6.80
N PRO A 66 -8.02 12.08 7.86
CA PRO A 66 -7.94 11.63 9.26
C PRO A 66 -9.08 10.67 9.64
N GLN A 67 -10.23 10.79 8.98
CA GLN A 67 -11.38 9.91 9.18
C GLN A 67 -11.13 8.47 8.72
N LEU A 68 -10.19 8.24 7.78
CA LEU A 68 -9.93 6.90 7.25
C LEU A 68 -9.09 6.04 8.20
N TYR A 69 -8.31 6.66 9.10
CA TYR A 69 -7.61 5.93 10.16
C TYR A 69 -8.58 5.18 11.08
N ALA A 70 -9.75 5.78 11.37
CA ALA A 70 -10.75 5.18 12.26
C ALA A 70 -11.46 3.96 11.65
N TYR A 71 -11.62 3.92 10.32
CA TYR A 71 -12.40 2.88 9.64
C TYR A 71 -11.56 1.88 8.84
N ALA A 72 -10.31 2.21 8.48
CA ALA A 72 -9.48 1.44 7.57
C ALA A 72 -8.08 1.18 8.11
N SER A 73 -7.97 0.83 9.40
CA SER A 73 -6.70 0.51 10.06
C SER A 73 -5.86 -0.55 9.32
N SER A 74 -6.51 -1.45 8.55
CA SER A 74 -5.83 -2.43 7.69
C SER A 74 -5.04 -1.81 6.53
N PHE A 75 -5.43 -0.64 5.99
CA PHE A 75 -4.66 0.03 4.94
C PHE A 75 -3.45 0.81 5.49
N PHE A 76 -3.38 1.03 6.80
CA PHE A 76 -2.28 1.73 7.46
C PHE A 76 -1.30 0.78 8.15
N SER A 77 -1.54 -0.52 8.12
CA SER A 77 -0.62 -1.55 8.63
C SER A 77 0.09 -2.28 7.48
N PHE A 78 1.37 -2.64 7.69
CA PHE A 78 2.13 -3.50 6.77
C PHE A 78 1.43 -4.84 6.53
N PHE A 79 0.85 -5.44 7.57
CA PHE A 79 0.05 -6.66 7.45
C PHE A 79 -1.10 -6.50 6.46
N GLY A 80 -1.90 -5.46 6.68
CA GLY A 80 -3.15 -5.30 5.97
C GLY A 80 -2.93 -4.89 4.52
N ARG A 81 -1.90 -4.07 4.23
CA ARG A 81 -1.48 -3.83 2.84
C ARG A 81 -1.00 -5.11 2.16
N GLY A 82 -0.19 -5.92 2.84
CA GLY A 82 0.25 -7.21 2.33
C GLY A 82 -0.90 -8.16 2.01
N ALA A 83 -1.88 -8.27 2.91
CA ALA A 83 -3.09 -9.08 2.72
C ALA A 83 -3.95 -8.57 1.54
N ILE A 84 -4.09 -7.26 1.37
CA ILE A 84 -4.81 -6.66 0.24
C ILE A 84 -4.10 -6.95 -1.09
N TYR A 85 -2.76 -6.87 -1.13
CA TYR A 85 -2.00 -7.19 -2.33
C TYR A 85 -2.16 -8.66 -2.72
N ILE A 86 -2.15 -9.58 -1.73
CA ILE A 86 -2.43 -11.00 -1.97
C ILE A 86 -3.85 -11.19 -2.49
N LEU A 87 -4.85 -10.51 -1.91
CA LEU A 87 -6.23 -10.57 -2.40
C LEU A 87 -6.35 -10.12 -3.86
N ILE A 88 -5.73 -8.99 -4.22
CA ILE A 88 -5.70 -8.48 -5.60
C ILE A 88 -5.03 -9.46 -6.54
N ALA A 89 -3.93 -10.09 -6.11
CA ALA A 89 -3.22 -11.09 -6.89
C ALA A 89 -4.08 -12.34 -7.14
N LEU A 90 -4.75 -12.85 -6.10
CA LEU A 90 -5.63 -14.01 -6.22
C LEU A 90 -6.83 -13.72 -7.15
N LEU A 91 -7.40 -12.53 -7.07
CA LEU A 91 -8.46 -12.10 -7.99
C LEU A 91 -7.93 -12.07 -9.45
N ASN A 92 -6.72 -11.56 -9.68
CA ASN A 92 -6.13 -11.53 -11.03
C ASN A 92 -5.55 -12.87 -11.51
N PHE A 93 -5.67 -13.96 -10.74
CA PHE A 93 -5.11 -15.28 -11.07
C PHE A 93 -5.94 -16.03 -12.12
N HIS A 94 -6.38 -15.35 -13.17
CA HIS A 94 -7.08 -15.99 -14.29
C HIS A 94 -6.84 -15.27 -15.63
N GLY A 95 -7.04 -16.00 -16.73
CA GLY A 95 -7.04 -15.45 -18.07
C GLY A 95 -5.66 -15.43 -18.75
N SER A 96 -5.15 -14.23 -19.06
CA SER A 96 -3.98 -14.05 -19.93
C SER A 96 -2.66 -14.17 -19.16
N ILE A 97 -1.64 -14.72 -19.82
CA ILE A 97 -0.28 -14.93 -19.28
C ILE A 97 0.31 -13.65 -18.66
N PHE A 98 0.08 -12.49 -19.28
CA PHE A 98 0.53 -11.20 -18.76
C PHE A 98 -0.12 -10.83 -17.43
N ARG A 99 -1.40 -11.20 -17.23
CA ARG A 99 -2.13 -10.93 -15.99
C ARG A 99 -1.71 -11.87 -14.89
N VAL A 100 -1.52 -13.15 -15.21
CA VAL A 100 -0.99 -14.14 -14.26
C VAL A 100 0.40 -13.73 -13.79
N LEU A 101 1.24 -13.22 -14.68
CA LEU A 101 2.56 -12.71 -14.30
C LEU A 101 2.47 -11.48 -13.39
N ALA A 102 1.62 -10.50 -13.73
CA ALA A 102 1.37 -9.34 -12.88
C ALA A 102 0.81 -9.74 -11.50
N ALA A 103 -0.12 -10.70 -11.46
CA ALA A 103 -0.67 -11.27 -10.24
C ALA A 103 0.42 -11.91 -9.39
N LEU A 104 1.32 -12.71 -10.00
CA LEU A 104 2.42 -13.35 -9.29
C LEU A 104 3.37 -12.32 -8.65
N ILE A 105 3.70 -11.25 -9.38
CA ILE A 105 4.56 -10.17 -8.85
C ILE A 105 3.88 -9.49 -7.65
N THR A 106 2.60 -9.13 -7.78
CA THR A 106 1.84 -8.52 -6.68
C THR A 106 1.68 -9.45 -5.48
N LEU A 107 1.56 -10.77 -5.71
CA LEU A 107 1.54 -11.79 -4.66
C LEU A 107 2.84 -11.81 -3.86
N VAL A 108 3.98 -11.80 -4.56
CA VAL A 108 5.31 -11.77 -3.94
C VAL A 108 5.50 -10.49 -3.14
N ILE A 109 5.11 -9.34 -3.69
CA ILE A 109 5.15 -8.05 -2.97
C ILE A 109 4.30 -8.12 -1.69
N GLY A 110 3.09 -8.69 -1.77
CA GLY A 110 2.23 -8.87 -0.61
C GLY A 110 2.86 -9.75 0.48
N ALA A 111 3.49 -10.86 0.10
CA ALA A 111 4.22 -11.73 1.03
C ALA A 111 5.42 -11.03 1.68
N VAL A 112 6.16 -10.21 0.91
CA VAL A 112 7.26 -9.40 1.44
C VAL A 112 6.74 -8.38 2.45
N TYR A 113 5.61 -7.71 2.19
CA TYR A 113 5.01 -6.76 3.12
C TYR A 113 4.58 -7.40 4.44
N ILE A 114 4.01 -8.62 4.40
CA ILE A 114 3.70 -9.39 5.61
C ILE A 114 4.98 -9.79 6.35
N GLY A 115 6.03 -10.22 5.61
CA GLY A 115 7.31 -10.57 6.20
C GLY A 115 8.01 -9.39 6.89
N LEU A 116 7.90 -8.19 6.31
CA LEU A 116 8.49 -6.96 6.84
C LEU A 116 7.87 -6.55 8.18
N GLU A 117 6.64 -6.93 8.48
CA GLU A 117 6.04 -6.67 9.79
C GLU A 117 6.76 -7.39 10.94
N PHE A 118 7.36 -8.56 10.67
CA PHE A 118 8.15 -9.29 11.66
C PHE A 118 9.56 -8.73 11.83
N VAL A 119 9.94 -7.70 11.05
CA VAL A 119 11.23 -7.00 11.18
C VAL A 119 11.01 -5.68 11.91
N PRO A 120 11.20 -5.61 13.24
CA PRO A 120 10.90 -4.42 14.06
C PRO A 120 11.84 -3.21 13.81
N SER A 121 12.71 -3.26 12.79
CA SER A 121 13.71 -2.23 12.50
C SER A 121 13.29 -1.21 11.43
N ILE A 122 12.17 -1.41 10.74
CA ILE A 122 11.62 -0.43 9.79
C ILE A 122 10.47 0.30 10.46
N GLN A 123 10.70 1.52 10.91
CA GLN A 123 9.61 2.40 11.32
C GLN A 123 8.71 2.62 10.11
N ALA A 124 7.41 2.32 10.26
CA ALA A 124 6.45 2.52 9.19
C ALA A 124 6.53 3.98 8.71
N PRO A 125 6.53 4.28 7.40
CA PRO A 125 6.55 5.65 6.93
C PRO A 125 5.36 6.43 7.52
N SER A 126 5.49 7.75 7.65
CA SER A 126 4.49 8.63 8.25
C SER A 126 3.07 8.53 7.65
N ASN A 127 2.94 7.88 6.50
CA ASN A 127 1.68 7.49 5.85
C ASN A 127 1.02 6.20 6.42
N MET A 128 1.56 5.65 7.52
CA MET A 128 1.13 4.45 8.25
C MET A 128 1.19 4.64 9.77
N GLN A 129 1.90 5.66 10.22
CA GLN A 129 1.87 6.11 11.60
C GLN A 129 0.60 6.95 11.74
N GLY A 130 -0.46 6.32 12.23
CA GLY A 130 -1.62 7.04 12.75
C GLY A 130 -1.13 8.22 13.58
N GLU A 131 -1.73 9.36 13.28
CA GLU A 131 -1.56 10.66 13.94
C GLU A 131 -0.84 10.51 15.27
N GLN A 132 0.35 11.10 15.36
CA GLN A 132 1.04 11.37 16.63
C GLN A 132 -0.03 11.95 17.56
N GLY A 133 -0.53 11.09 18.45
CA GLY A 133 -1.72 11.39 19.22
C GLY A 133 -1.49 12.67 19.99
N LEU A 134 -2.46 13.60 19.92
CA LEU A 134 -2.65 14.74 20.81
C LEU A 134 -1.47 14.95 21.76
N SER A 135 -0.43 15.63 21.27
CA SER A 135 0.60 16.17 22.14
C SER A 135 -0.15 16.99 23.18
N THR A 136 -0.07 16.52 24.42
CA THR A 136 -0.71 17.10 25.61
C THR A 136 0.02 18.40 26.00
N ASP A 137 0.54 19.15 25.02
CA ASP A 137 1.25 20.41 25.18
C ASP A 137 0.29 21.60 25.15
N ASP A 138 -0.93 21.46 24.62
CA ASP A 138 -1.94 22.53 24.61
C ASP A 138 -2.73 22.67 25.93
N LEU A 139 -2.41 21.88 26.96
CA LEU A 139 -3.10 21.93 28.27
C LEU A 139 -2.29 22.58 29.42
N GLU A 140 -1.03 22.95 29.21
CA GLU A 140 -0.25 23.67 30.24
C GLU A 140 -0.45 25.20 30.22
N ASP A 141 -1.18 25.76 29.24
CA ASP A 141 -1.44 27.20 29.13
C ASP A 141 -2.72 27.69 29.86
N VAL A 142 -3.39 26.85 30.67
CA VAL A 142 -4.68 27.19 31.30
C VAL A 142 -4.75 26.89 32.82
N ILE A 143 -3.64 26.97 33.55
CA ILE A 143 -3.69 26.95 35.03
C ILE A 143 -2.78 28.00 35.65
#